data_AF-A0A1H7V7S9-F1
#
_entry.id   AF-A0A1H7V7S9-F1
#
_cell.length_a   1.000
_cell.length_b   1.000
_cell.length_c   1.000
_cell.angle_alpha   90.00
_cell.angle_beta   90.00
_cell.angle_gamma   90.00
#
_symmetry.space_group_name_H-M   'P 1'
#
loop_
_entity.id
_entity.type
_entity.pdbx_description
1 polymer ?
#
loop_
_entity_poly.entity_id
_entity_poly.type
_entity_poly.pdbx_seq_one_letter_code
_entity_poly.pdbx_strand_id
1 'polypeptide(L)'
;MILMIQNAYIMNYKYVKNSFTFILLSLSSFLFAQENYVYQYDFDHLSSGQYNRDQIKEALNVSFCKGADEGRVHISDFENRGKVLDVKYPKGQVKTGESGMHTKVPFDVEGEYDELYISYWIYFPEDFEFRAGGKLPGLAYQTSERNMSLRLMWRYDGLVEFYVHYNTEPTWDGWHASINWSLTDPYEEPNGEPQADQVKFKKGQWNHVEMYNKLNTPGQNDGIMRGWLNGELAINITDNGDYRQVGEEDIHLNIIYLSTFFGGSDETFQPTKDLEAYFDDFIVSTTRIGDDSDNDGDGDNGGDTNQPPVVTFATPSNNITVDEGYSLDVRVNASDTDGSISNVKLYIDDTLVRQESVAPYEWGHPSSPNPNEVNNLSVGTHVFKAVATDNEGATSETTFTLIVKREDTDESDNCSFNTPVSNGISSINKTSFSEVYVLGDNVPVLENFRKITINWNAANNGLYQFAINTDNGVPSYYVDLKNKITHTLGQSSPGITINDSGIPGLDGSYWVTIDEDNFVMVSKTGGFTLYFSNTSQSPSCGNKSQPDLEEIDSFSYYPNPANNSILLNNVDTSVSEIVIYNMSSQKVKSIIPGKESTFSIDITSLMKGLYFIELRSWKKEIKRYKLIKN
;
A
#
# COMPACT_ATOMS: atom_id res chain seq x y z
N MET A 1 -15.14 -47.18 -42.43
CA MET A 1 -15.04 -48.65 -42.36
C MET A 1 -13.67 -48.96 -41.78
N ILE A 2 -13.40 -49.56 -40.63
CA ILE A 2 -14.11 -50.29 -39.56
C ILE A 2 -13.07 -50.38 -38.43
N LEU A 3 -13.53 -50.11 -37.21
CA LEU A 3 -13.17 -50.62 -35.87
C LEU A 3 -11.81 -51.25 -35.51
N MET A 4 -11.45 -50.91 -34.26
CA MET A 4 -10.96 -51.74 -33.13
C MET A 4 -9.49 -52.15 -33.08
N ILE A 5 -8.72 -51.60 -32.12
CA ILE A 5 -8.43 -52.11 -30.76
C ILE A 5 -7.75 -53.49 -30.77
N GLN A 6 -6.47 -53.53 -30.42
CA GLN A 6 -5.88 -54.29 -29.29
C GLN A 6 -4.36 -54.40 -29.52
N ASN A 7 -3.55 -53.86 -28.61
CA ASN A 7 -2.78 -54.71 -27.69
C ASN A 7 -1.88 -53.89 -26.78
N ALA A 8 -1.93 -54.28 -25.52
CA ALA A 8 -1.14 -53.75 -24.45
C ALA A 8 0.16 -54.56 -24.27
N TYR A 9 1.03 -53.99 -23.44
CA TYR A 9 2.14 -54.61 -22.71
C TYR A 9 3.53 -54.72 -23.38
N ILE A 10 4.35 -53.73 -22.99
CA ILE A 10 5.57 -53.87 -22.16
C ILE A 10 6.96 -54.10 -22.83
N MET A 11 7.83 -53.14 -22.47
CA MET A 11 9.28 -53.18 -22.20
C MET A 11 10.35 -52.97 -23.30
N ASN A 12 11.14 -51.90 -23.05
CA ASN A 12 12.60 -51.80 -23.04
C ASN A 12 13.40 -52.07 -24.33
N TYR A 13 14.10 -51.04 -24.87
CA TYR A 13 15.55 -50.83 -24.67
C TYR A 13 16.12 -49.65 -25.49
N LYS A 14 17.16 -49.03 -24.92
CA LYS A 14 18.09 -48.00 -25.43
C LYS A 14 18.75 -48.31 -26.80
N TYR A 15 19.18 -47.24 -27.51
CA TYR A 15 20.52 -46.95 -28.10
C TYR A 15 20.39 -46.05 -29.36
N VAL A 16 20.67 -44.73 -29.28
CA VAL A 16 21.94 -44.02 -29.59
C VAL A 16 22.31 -43.94 -31.10
N LYS A 17 22.28 -42.75 -31.73
CA LYS A 17 23.48 -41.89 -31.99
C LYS A 17 23.15 -40.62 -32.80
N ASN A 18 23.80 -39.54 -32.36
CA ASN A 18 23.77 -38.15 -32.83
C ASN A 18 24.02 -37.92 -34.33
N SER A 19 23.38 -36.86 -34.86
CA SER A 19 24.02 -35.92 -35.77
C SER A 19 23.64 -34.51 -35.36
N PHE A 20 24.65 -33.71 -35.01
CA PHE A 20 24.56 -32.32 -34.60
C PHE A 20 23.99 -31.47 -35.74
N THR A 21 22.94 -30.69 -35.44
CA THR A 21 22.68 -29.44 -36.15
C THR A 21 22.24 -28.43 -35.09
N PHE A 22 23.13 -27.48 -34.81
CA PHE A 22 22.88 -26.34 -33.94
C PHE A 22 21.82 -25.44 -34.59
N ILE A 23 20.63 -25.42 -34.02
CA ILE A 23 19.70 -24.30 -34.15
C ILE A 23 19.40 -23.85 -32.72
N LEU A 24 19.67 -22.57 -32.44
CA LEU A 24 19.28 -21.89 -31.21
C LEU A 24 17.80 -22.19 -30.92
N LEU A 25 17.52 -23.02 -29.91
CA LEU A 25 16.29 -22.92 -29.16
C LEU A 25 16.58 -21.98 -28.00
N SER A 26 16.10 -20.74 -28.13
CA SER A 26 15.70 -19.96 -26.97
C SER A 26 14.77 -20.85 -26.15
N LEU A 27 15.24 -21.30 -24.98
CA LEU A 27 14.33 -21.67 -23.91
C LEU A 27 13.54 -20.39 -23.58
N SER A 28 12.38 -20.21 -24.21
CA SER A 28 11.29 -19.50 -23.58
C SER A 28 10.91 -20.35 -22.38
N SER A 29 11.54 -20.07 -21.24
CA SER A 29 10.90 -20.29 -19.96
C SER A 29 9.56 -19.57 -20.05
N PHE A 30 8.51 -20.30 -20.36
CA PHE A 30 7.17 -19.94 -19.93
C PHE A 30 7.27 -19.90 -18.41
N LEU A 31 7.55 -18.71 -17.87
CA LEU A 31 6.99 -18.31 -16.59
C LEU A 31 5.48 -18.38 -16.83
N PHE A 32 4.88 -19.52 -16.49
CA PHE A 32 3.48 -19.47 -16.10
C PHE A 32 3.46 -18.51 -14.93
N ALA A 33 2.91 -17.31 -15.14
CA ALA A 33 2.31 -16.59 -14.04
C ALA A 33 1.36 -17.61 -13.41
N GLN A 34 1.60 -17.97 -12.16
CA GLN A 34 0.67 -18.80 -11.43
C GLN A 34 -0.63 -18.00 -11.38
N GLU A 35 -1.67 -18.47 -12.07
CA GLU A 35 -2.99 -17.84 -11.98
C GLU A 35 -3.38 -17.85 -10.49
N ASN A 36 -3.78 -16.69 -9.97
CA ASN A 36 -4.18 -16.54 -8.57
C ASN A 36 -5.55 -17.19 -8.28
N TYR A 37 -6.13 -17.92 -9.23
CA TYR A 37 -7.44 -18.57 -9.10
C TYR A 37 -7.30 -19.98 -8.51
N VAL A 38 -8.11 -20.24 -7.48
CA VAL A 38 -8.25 -21.53 -6.79
C VAL A 38 -9.43 -22.31 -7.37
N TYR A 39 -10.45 -21.61 -7.87
CA TYR A 39 -11.63 -22.18 -8.52
C TYR A 39 -12.25 -21.14 -9.47
N GLN A 40 -12.77 -21.57 -10.61
CA GLN A 40 -13.55 -20.74 -11.53
C GLN A 40 -14.62 -21.59 -12.22
N TYR A 41 -15.86 -21.08 -12.30
CA TYR A 41 -16.96 -21.78 -12.98
C TYR A 41 -18.05 -20.81 -13.48
N ASP A 42 -18.22 -20.79 -14.80
CA ASP A 42 -19.11 -19.90 -15.58
C ASP A 42 -20.34 -20.61 -16.17
N PHE A 43 -20.46 -21.94 -16.00
CA PHE A 43 -21.53 -22.79 -16.54
C PHE A 43 -21.71 -22.82 -18.08
N ASP A 44 -21.03 -21.98 -18.86
CA ASP A 44 -21.24 -21.78 -20.31
C ASP A 44 -21.03 -23.03 -21.16
N HIS A 45 -20.14 -23.91 -20.72
CA HIS A 45 -19.84 -25.18 -21.38
C HIS A 45 -20.94 -26.25 -21.19
N LEU A 46 -21.94 -26.00 -20.34
CA LEU A 46 -23.03 -26.93 -20.05
C LEU A 46 -24.16 -26.83 -21.08
N SER A 47 -25.05 -27.83 -21.09
CA SER A 47 -26.26 -27.79 -21.90
C SER A 47 -27.42 -27.20 -21.12
N SER A 48 -28.23 -26.34 -21.72
CA SER A 48 -29.42 -25.79 -21.05
C SER A 48 -30.47 -26.87 -20.76
N GLY A 49 -31.17 -26.74 -19.64
CA GLY A 49 -32.27 -27.62 -19.22
C GLY A 49 -32.24 -27.95 -17.72
N GLN A 50 -33.19 -28.79 -17.30
CA GLN A 50 -33.23 -29.30 -15.92
C GLN A 50 -32.14 -30.34 -15.69
N TYR A 51 -31.39 -30.18 -14.59
CA TYR A 51 -30.36 -31.11 -14.16
C TYR A 51 -30.88 -31.98 -13.03
N ASN A 52 -30.86 -33.30 -13.21
CA ASN A 52 -31.03 -34.25 -12.11
C ASN A 52 -29.75 -34.34 -11.26
N ARG A 53 -29.81 -35.06 -10.13
CA ARG A 53 -28.69 -35.16 -9.20
C ARG A 53 -27.42 -35.69 -9.85
N ASP A 54 -27.49 -36.69 -10.71
CA ASP A 54 -26.30 -37.29 -11.28
C ASP A 54 -25.66 -36.36 -12.32
N GLN A 55 -26.47 -35.64 -13.11
CA GLN A 55 -25.98 -34.63 -14.06
C GLN A 55 -25.28 -33.46 -13.37
N ILE A 56 -25.88 -32.89 -12.32
CA ILE A 56 -25.25 -31.73 -11.64
C ILE A 56 -24.01 -32.14 -10.84
N LYS A 57 -23.99 -33.38 -10.32
CA LYS A 57 -22.81 -33.93 -9.66
C LYS A 57 -21.63 -34.06 -10.62
N GLU A 58 -21.90 -34.51 -11.84
CA GLU A 58 -20.88 -34.57 -12.89
C GLU A 58 -20.44 -33.16 -13.31
N ALA A 59 -21.38 -32.24 -13.54
CA ALA A 59 -21.09 -30.87 -13.94
C ALA A 59 -20.19 -30.12 -12.93
N LEU A 60 -20.53 -30.19 -11.64
CA LEU A 60 -19.81 -29.48 -10.57
C LEU A 60 -18.72 -30.32 -9.89
N ASN A 61 -18.49 -31.55 -10.34
CA ASN A 61 -17.59 -32.51 -9.69
C ASN A 61 -17.87 -32.69 -8.18
N VAL A 62 -19.15 -32.83 -7.81
CA VAL A 62 -19.58 -32.90 -6.40
C VAL A 62 -20.13 -34.27 -5.99
N SER A 63 -20.05 -34.57 -4.69
CA SER A 63 -20.50 -35.85 -4.14
C SER A 63 -22.03 -35.95 -3.99
N PHE A 64 -22.71 -34.82 -3.80
CA PHE A 64 -24.16 -34.75 -3.65
C PHE A 64 -24.70 -33.40 -4.14
N CYS A 65 -25.97 -33.33 -4.49
CA CYS A 65 -26.69 -32.07 -4.66
C CYS A 65 -28.15 -32.27 -4.27
N LYS A 66 -28.64 -31.50 -3.30
CA LYS A 66 -30.07 -31.42 -2.95
C LYS A 66 -30.72 -30.34 -3.80
N GLY A 67 -31.96 -30.57 -4.25
CA GLY A 67 -32.66 -29.70 -5.19
C GLY A 67 -32.84 -30.32 -6.57
N ALA A 68 -31.80 -30.97 -7.08
CA ALA A 68 -31.72 -31.42 -8.46
C ALA A 68 -32.75 -32.52 -8.81
N ASP A 69 -32.82 -33.59 -8.02
CA ASP A 69 -33.81 -34.66 -8.23
C ASP A 69 -35.26 -34.19 -8.00
N GLU A 70 -35.45 -33.08 -7.27
CA GLU A 70 -36.76 -32.46 -7.05
C GLU A 70 -37.11 -31.40 -8.12
N GLY A 71 -36.27 -31.25 -9.16
CA GLY A 71 -36.50 -30.34 -10.28
C GLY A 71 -36.31 -28.86 -9.95
N ARG A 72 -35.40 -28.55 -9.02
CA ARG A 72 -35.09 -27.17 -8.62
C ARG A 72 -33.80 -26.61 -9.19
N VAL A 73 -33.05 -27.40 -9.96
CA VAL A 73 -31.75 -27.00 -10.52
C VAL A 73 -31.81 -27.08 -12.03
N HIS A 74 -31.57 -25.95 -12.69
CA HIS A 74 -31.53 -25.82 -14.13
C HIS A 74 -30.26 -25.10 -14.54
N ILE A 75 -29.81 -25.35 -15.77
CA ILE A 75 -28.92 -24.45 -16.49
C ILE A 75 -29.79 -23.74 -17.51
N SER A 76 -29.85 -22.42 -17.44
CA SER A 76 -30.76 -21.61 -18.26
C SER A 76 -29.95 -20.64 -19.11
N ASP A 77 -30.34 -20.46 -20.37
CA ASP A 77 -29.79 -19.38 -21.20
C ASP A 77 -30.34 -18.04 -20.65
N PHE A 78 -29.45 -17.11 -20.33
CA PHE A 78 -29.79 -15.78 -19.82
C PHE A 78 -29.44 -14.73 -20.87
N GLU A 79 -30.36 -13.80 -21.13
CA GLU A 79 -30.14 -12.78 -22.16
C GLU A 79 -28.92 -11.92 -21.80
N ASN A 80 -27.96 -11.85 -22.72
CA ASN A 80 -26.68 -11.15 -22.58
C ASN A 80 -25.75 -11.69 -21.47
N ARG A 81 -25.93 -12.92 -20.98
CA ARG A 81 -25.04 -13.52 -19.97
C ARG A 81 -24.85 -15.04 -20.11
N GLY A 82 -24.91 -15.54 -21.33
CA GLY A 82 -24.61 -16.96 -21.59
C GLY A 82 -25.52 -17.93 -20.82
N LYS A 83 -24.92 -18.94 -20.18
CA LYS A 83 -25.64 -19.94 -19.37
C LYS A 83 -25.41 -19.71 -17.90
N VAL A 84 -26.50 -19.72 -17.15
CA VAL A 84 -26.46 -19.46 -15.72
C VAL A 84 -27.04 -20.63 -14.94
N LEU A 85 -26.62 -20.77 -13.68
CA LEU A 85 -27.25 -21.66 -12.73
C LEU A 85 -28.58 -21.05 -12.25
N ASP A 86 -29.68 -21.68 -12.64
CA ASP A 86 -31.04 -21.30 -12.29
C ASP A 86 -31.56 -22.19 -11.15
N VAL A 87 -31.87 -21.54 -10.01
CA VAL A 87 -32.31 -22.21 -8.79
C VAL A 87 -33.74 -21.82 -8.44
N LYS A 88 -34.61 -22.83 -8.38
CA LYS A 88 -36.02 -22.68 -8.01
C LYS A 88 -36.26 -22.80 -6.51
N TYR A 89 -37.06 -21.86 -5.99
CA TYR A 89 -37.60 -21.83 -4.63
C TYR A 89 -39.13 -22.04 -4.69
N PRO A 90 -39.63 -23.25 -4.38
CA PRO A 90 -41.06 -23.52 -4.47
C PRO A 90 -41.88 -22.76 -3.43
N LYS A 91 -43.09 -22.37 -3.81
CA LYS A 91 -44.07 -21.70 -2.94
C LYS A 91 -44.22 -22.41 -1.59
N GLY A 92 -44.18 -21.64 -0.52
CA GLY A 92 -44.42 -22.14 0.83
C GLY A 92 -43.28 -22.98 1.42
N GLN A 93 -42.22 -23.26 0.66
CA GLN A 93 -41.14 -24.13 1.09
C GLN A 93 -39.97 -23.34 1.68
N VAL A 94 -39.41 -23.87 2.75
CA VAL A 94 -38.24 -23.35 3.47
C VAL A 94 -37.26 -24.48 3.74
N LYS A 95 -36.06 -24.16 4.24
CA LYS A 95 -34.99 -25.10 4.58
C LYS A 95 -34.41 -25.82 3.36
N THR A 96 -33.23 -26.40 3.56
CA THR A 96 -32.42 -27.06 2.52
C THR A 96 -33.11 -28.26 1.86
N GLY A 97 -34.04 -28.91 2.55
CA GLY A 97 -34.75 -30.09 2.03
C GLY A 97 -35.78 -29.74 0.96
N GLU A 98 -36.46 -28.60 1.11
CA GLU A 98 -37.69 -28.30 0.36
C GLU A 98 -37.58 -27.01 -0.48
N SER A 99 -36.62 -26.13 -0.17
CA SER A 99 -36.35 -24.87 -0.87
C SER A 99 -34.96 -24.81 -1.49
N GLY A 100 -34.86 -24.29 -2.72
CA GLY A 100 -33.61 -24.01 -3.43
C GLY A 100 -32.70 -25.22 -3.66
N MET A 101 -31.39 -25.02 -3.56
CA MET A 101 -30.37 -26.06 -3.76
C MET A 101 -29.27 -26.03 -2.70
N HIS A 102 -28.57 -27.15 -2.59
CA HIS A 102 -27.45 -27.27 -1.66
C HIS A 102 -26.48 -28.35 -2.12
N THR A 103 -25.22 -27.95 -2.32
CA THR A 103 -24.07 -28.82 -2.56
C THR A 103 -22.80 -28.23 -1.94
N LYS A 104 -21.69 -28.97 -2.01
CA LYS A 104 -20.37 -28.55 -1.56
C LYS A 104 -19.37 -28.83 -2.67
N VAL A 105 -18.78 -27.77 -3.20
CA VAL A 105 -17.82 -27.82 -4.30
C VAL A 105 -16.41 -27.75 -3.72
N PRO A 106 -15.64 -28.84 -3.73
CA PRO A 106 -14.25 -28.81 -3.28
C PRO A 106 -13.40 -28.02 -4.28
N PHE A 107 -12.31 -27.42 -3.82
CA PHE A 107 -11.35 -26.78 -4.73
C PHE A 107 -10.58 -27.82 -5.55
N ASP A 108 -10.27 -27.49 -6.79
CA ASP A 108 -9.59 -28.38 -7.73
C ASP A 108 -8.06 -28.39 -7.56
N VAL A 109 -7.52 -27.47 -6.75
CA VAL A 109 -6.08 -27.29 -6.52
C VAL A 109 -5.71 -27.67 -5.09
N GLU A 110 -4.71 -28.56 -4.94
CA GLU A 110 -4.15 -28.91 -3.63
C GLU A 110 -3.54 -27.67 -2.94
N GLY A 111 -3.95 -27.42 -1.69
CA GLY A 111 -3.44 -26.33 -0.87
C GLY A 111 -4.17 -26.23 0.47
N GLU A 112 -3.49 -25.64 1.44
CA GLU A 112 -4.08 -25.21 2.72
C GLU A 112 -4.26 -23.69 2.64
N TYR A 113 -5.51 -23.24 2.54
CA TYR A 113 -5.84 -21.84 2.34
C TYR A 113 -6.39 -21.21 3.62
N ASP A 114 -5.60 -20.32 4.23
CA ASP A 114 -6.04 -19.53 5.39
C ASP A 114 -6.73 -18.23 5.00
N GLU A 115 -6.52 -17.76 3.77
CA GLU A 115 -7.16 -16.54 3.26
C GLU A 115 -7.55 -16.70 1.80
N LEU A 116 -8.80 -16.34 1.49
CA LEU A 116 -9.33 -16.40 0.12
C LEU A 116 -10.36 -15.31 -0.12
N TYR A 117 -10.42 -14.89 -1.37
CA TYR A 117 -11.53 -14.21 -1.97
C TYR A 117 -12.49 -15.23 -2.60
N ILE A 118 -13.79 -14.98 -2.50
CA ILE A 118 -14.80 -15.61 -3.34
C ILE A 118 -15.65 -14.52 -3.97
N SER A 119 -15.98 -14.67 -5.24
CA SER A 119 -17.01 -13.87 -5.87
C SER A 119 -17.98 -14.72 -6.71
N TYR A 120 -19.16 -14.16 -6.95
CA TYR A 120 -20.15 -14.66 -7.89
C TYR A 120 -21.14 -13.57 -8.22
N TRP A 121 -21.81 -13.73 -9.34
CA TRP A 121 -22.91 -12.89 -9.75
C TRP A 121 -24.25 -13.52 -9.36
N ILE A 122 -25.20 -12.67 -8.94
CA ILE A 122 -26.55 -13.10 -8.58
C ILE A 122 -27.61 -12.16 -9.14
N TYR A 123 -28.62 -12.75 -9.80
CA TYR A 123 -29.78 -12.03 -10.32
C TYR A 123 -31.04 -12.46 -9.58
N PHE A 124 -31.73 -11.47 -9.03
CA PHE A 124 -33.09 -11.63 -8.50
C PHE A 124 -34.09 -10.99 -9.46
N PRO A 125 -35.07 -11.74 -10.00
CA PRO A 125 -36.16 -11.17 -10.79
C PRO A 125 -36.87 -10.00 -10.12
N GLU A 126 -37.42 -9.09 -10.92
CA GLU A 126 -38.14 -7.90 -10.42
C GLU A 126 -39.27 -8.26 -9.44
N ASP A 127 -39.89 -9.42 -9.67
CA ASP A 127 -40.98 -9.94 -8.87
C ASP A 127 -40.53 -10.91 -7.76
N PHE A 128 -39.22 -11.04 -7.50
CA PHE A 128 -38.66 -11.82 -6.40
C PHE A 128 -39.08 -11.24 -5.04
N GLU A 129 -39.42 -12.13 -4.10
CA GLU A 129 -39.89 -11.76 -2.77
C GLU A 129 -38.78 -11.96 -1.74
N PHE A 130 -38.12 -10.88 -1.33
CA PHE A 130 -37.28 -10.90 -0.14
C PHE A 130 -38.16 -11.00 1.11
N ARG A 131 -38.43 -12.25 1.52
CA ARG A 131 -39.12 -12.62 2.77
C ARG A 131 -38.20 -12.37 3.98
N ALA A 132 -38.49 -12.96 5.14
CA ALA A 132 -37.65 -12.77 6.34
C ALA A 132 -36.17 -13.18 6.18
N GLY A 133 -35.86 -14.03 5.18
CA GLY A 133 -34.51 -14.20 4.69
C GLY A 133 -34.25 -15.56 4.04
N GLY A 134 -33.05 -15.71 3.50
CA GLY A 134 -32.60 -16.95 2.89
C GLY A 134 -31.09 -16.98 2.74
N LYS A 135 -30.56 -18.16 2.43
CA LYS A 135 -29.12 -18.42 2.43
C LYS A 135 -28.56 -18.21 1.04
N LEU A 136 -27.30 -17.83 0.98
CA LEU A 136 -26.54 -17.64 -0.24
C LEU A 136 -25.17 -18.32 -0.13
N PRO A 137 -24.52 -18.59 -1.28
CA PRO A 137 -23.22 -19.24 -1.31
C PRO A 137 -22.14 -18.47 -0.55
N GLY A 138 -21.11 -19.21 -0.13
CA GLY A 138 -19.90 -18.65 0.46
C GLY A 138 -18.85 -19.72 0.74
N LEU A 139 -17.71 -19.31 1.28
CA LEU A 139 -16.60 -20.21 1.58
C LEU A 139 -16.92 -21.12 2.77
N ALA A 140 -16.26 -22.27 2.81
CA ALA A 140 -16.41 -23.22 3.90
C ALA A 140 -15.14 -24.06 4.09
N TYR A 141 -15.13 -24.71 5.24
CA TYR A 141 -14.21 -25.79 5.55
C TYR A 141 -15.01 -27.04 5.92
N GLN A 142 -14.54 -28.19 5.47
CA GLN A 142 -15.01 -29.48 5.96
C GLN A 142 -13.86 -30.49 6.06
N THR A 143 -13.78 -31.17 7.20
CA THR A 143 -13.05 -32.42 7.40
C THR A 143 -14.00 -33.54 7.84
N SER A 144 -13.44 -34.72 8.13
CA SER A 144 -14.17 -35.82 8.75
C SER A 144 -14.72 -35.48 10.14
N GLU A 145 -14.13 -34.52 10.85
CA GLU A 145 -14.44 -34.23 12.25
C GLU A 145 -15.06 -32.85 12.46
N ARG A 146 -14.82 -31.90 11.56
CA ARG A 146 -15.21 -30.50 11.74
C ARG A 146 -15.82 -29.91 10.47
N ASN A 147 -16.69 -28.91 10.65
CA ASN A 147 -17.24 -28.11 9.57
C ASN A 147 -17.45 -26.65 9.97
N MET A 148 -17.27 -25.73 9.04
CA MET A 148 -17.62 -24.31 9.24
C MET A 148 -18.08 -23.75 7.91
N SER A 149 -19.03 -22.81 7.93
CA SER A 149 -19.43 -22.10 6.72
C SER A 149 -19.46 -20.60 6.92
N LEU A 150 -18.91 -19.87 5.96
CA LEU A 150 -18.85 -18.42 5.84
C LEU A 150 -19.80 -18.00 4.70
N ARG A 151 -21.11 -18.19 4.91
CA ARG A 151 -22.13 -17.93 3.89
C ARG A 151 -22.66 -16.50 3.98
N LEU A 152 -23.47 -16.13 3.00
CA LEU A 152 -24.32 -14.95 3.09
C LEU A 152 -25.76 -15.31 3.38
N MET A 153 -26.51 -14.30 3.82
CA MET A 153 -27.95 -14.31 3.80
C MET A 153 -28.49 -13.03 3.18
N TRP A 154 -29.61 -13.15 2.47
CA TRP A 154 -30.49 -12.00 2.27
C TRP A 154 -31.49 -11.91 3.42
N ARG A 155 -31.92 -10.69 3.72
CA ARG A 155 -33.00 -10.35 4.65
C ARG A 155 -34.12 -9.61 3.93
N TYR A 156 -35.08 -9.10 4.70
CA TYR A 156 -36.16 -8.28 4.18
C TYR A 156 -35.59 -7.10 3.38
N ASP A 157 -36.30 -6.67 2.33
CA ASP A 157 -35.84 -5.63 1.38
C ASP A 157 -34.51 -5.93 0.66
N GLY A 158 -34.02 -7.17 0.72
CA GLY A 158 -32.78 -7.58 0.06
C GLY A 158 -31.50 -7.20 0.81
N LEU A 159 -31.61 -6.79 2.08
CA LEU A 159 -30.46 -6.48 2.93
C LEU A 159 -29.50 -7.66 3.04
N VAL A 160 -28.20 -7.37 3.10
CA VAL A 160 -27.13 -8.38 3.07
C VAL A 160 -26.48 -8.51 4.45
N GLU A 161 -26.21 -9.75 4.83
CA GLU A 161 -25.44 -10.09 6.04
C GLU A 161 -24.55 -11.31 5.78
N PHE A 162 -23.43 -11.40 6.50
CA PHE A 162 -22.76 -12.67 6.71
C PHE A 162 -23.59 -13.57 7.62
N TYR A 163 -23.61 -14.85 7.29
CA TYR A 163 -24.15 -15.92 8.11
C TYR A 163 -23.07 -16.98 8.35
N VAL A 164 -22.39 -16.83 9.49
CA VAL A 164 -21.33 -17.75 9.92
C VAL A 164 -21.91 -18.87 10.75
N HIS A 165 -21.66 -20.10 10.32
CA HIS A 165 -22.06 -21.29 11.06
C HIS A 165 -20.84 -22.03 11.57
N TYR A 166 -20.77 -22.16 12.89
CA TYR A 166 -19.70 -22.85 13.61
C TYR A 166 -20.16 -24.25 14.02
N ASN A 167 -19.25 -25.24 14.00
CA ASN A 167 -19.55 -26.57 14.54
C ASN A 167 -19.69 -26.53 16.08
N THR A 168 -18.87 -25.70 16.70
CA THR A 168 -18.89 -25.38 18.14
C THR A 168 -18.97 -23.87 18.24
N GLU A 169 -19.88 -23.36 19.08
CA GLU A 169 -19.99 -21.91 19.30
C GLU A 169 -18.64 -21.33 19.75
N PRO A 170 -18.20 -20.19 19.17
CA PRO A 170 -16.98 -19.52 19.58
C PRO A 170 -16.98 -19.22 21.08
N THR A 171 -15.81 -19.33 21.71
CA THR A 171 -15.67 -19.06 23.15
C THR A 171 -15.46 -17.58 23.47
N TRP A 172 -15.30 -16.75 22.44
CA TRP A 172 -15.07 -15.32 22.57
C TRP A 172 -16.36 -14.58 22.95
N ASP A 173 -16.26 -13.62 23.86
CA ASP A 173 -17.40 -12.78 24.22
C ASP A 173 -17.78 -11.88 23.02
N GLY A 174 -19.07 -11.81 22.71
CA GLY A 174 -19.58 -10.95 21.64
C GLY A 174 -19.43 -11.53 20.24
N TRP A 175 -19.33 -12.86 20.08
CA TRP A 175 -19.41 -13.49 18.76
C TRP A 175 -20.83 -13.36 18.18
N HIS A 176 -20.94 -13.21 16.86
CA HIS A 176 -22.22 -13.12 16.15
C HIS A 176 -22.24 -14.08 14.95
N ALA A 177 -23.31 -14.89 14.84
CA ALA A 177 -23.56 -15.70 13.64
C ALA A 177 -24.05 -14.86 12.45
N SER A 178 -24.66 -13.71 12.74
CA SER A 178 -25.33 -12.81 11.78
C SER A 178 -24.63 -11.46 11.87
N ILE A 179 -24.03 -11.00 10.77
CA ILE A 179 -23.21 -9.78 10.76
C ILE A 179 -23.62 -8.95 9.53
N ASN A 180 -24.25 -7.81 9.78
CA ASN A 180 -24.79 -6.93 8.75
C ASN A 180 -23.67 -6.34 7.89
N TRP A 181 -23.86 -6.31 6.57
CA TRP A 181 -22.92 -5.63 5.67
C TRP A 181 -23.08 -4.11 5.76
N SER A 182 -22.49 -3.55 6.82
CA SER A 182 -22.45 -2.12 7.16
C SER A 182 -21.01 -1.75 7.57
N LEU A 183 -20.58 -0.54 7.19
CA LEU A 183 -19.31 0.04 7.63
C LEU A 183 -19.45 0.81 8.95
N THR A 184 -20.67 1.20 9.31
CA THR A 184 -20.96 1.98 10.50
C THR A 184 -20.95 1.12 11.76
N ASP A 185 -21.78 0.08 11.80
CA ASP A 185 -21.82 -0.90 12.89
C ASP A 185 -22.46 -2.20 12.38
N PRO A 186 -21.68 -3.26 12.14
CA PRO A 186 -22.18 -4.49 11.55
C PRO A 186 -22.90 -5.41 12.54
N TYR A 187 -22.93 -5.09 13.84
CA TYR A 187 -23.46 -5.97 14.89
C TYR A 187 -24.78 -5.47 15.49
N GLU A 188 -24.91 -4.16 15.67
CA GLU A 188 -26.09 -3.57 16.32
C GLU A 188 -27.09 -3.05 15.29
N GLU A 189 -28.38 -3.26 15.57
CA GLU A 189 -29.49 -2.65 14.81
C GLU A 189 -30.11 -1.53 15.66
N PRO A 190 -29.89 -0.24 15.34
CA PRO A 190 -30.33 0.85 16.18
C PRO A 190 -31.86 0.93 16.22
N ASN A 191 -32.44 0.60 17.38
CA ASN A 191 -33.88 0.48 17.61
C ASN A 191 -34.57 -0.70 16.89
N GLY A 192 -33.80 -1.73 16.54
CA GLY A 192 -34.32 -2.90 15.80
C GLY A 192 -34.62 -2.61 14.33
N GLU A 193 -33.95 -1.61 13.76
CA GLU A 193 -34.01 -1.25 12.35
C GLU A 193 -32.63 -1.46 11.71
N PRO A 194 -32.57 -1.82 10.41
CA PRO A 194 -31.33 -1.95 9.66
C PRO A 194 -30.48 -0.66 9.70
N GLN A 195 -29.15 -0.83 9.58
CA GLN A 195 -28.26 0.32 9.46
C GLN A 195 -28.53 1.09 8.18
N ALA A 196 -28.37 2.42 8.22
CA ALA A 196 -28.64 3.28 7.07
C ALA A 196 -27.72 3.01 5.88
N ASP A 197 -26.50 2.51 6.15
CA ASP A 197 -25.50 2.12 5.16
C ASP A 197 -25.49 0.61 4.88
N GLN A 198 -26.39 -0.18 5.50
CA GLN A 198 -26.45 -1.60 5.20
C GLN A 198 -26.85 -1.80 3.73
N VAL A 199 -26.00 -2.50 2.99
CA VAL A 199 -26.23 -2.70 1.56
C VAL A 199 -27.34 -3.70 1.29
N LYS A 200 -27.95 -3.58 0.11
CA LYS A 200 -29.05 -4.45 -0.33
C LYS A 200 -28.94 -4.82 -1.79
N PHE A 201 -29.37 -6.04 -2.11
CA PHE A 201 -29.53 -6.51 -3.47
C PHE A 201 -30.57 -5.69 -4.22
N LYS A 202 -30.29 -5.41 -5.49
CA LYS A 202 -31.25 -4.83 -6.43
C LYS A 202 -31.88 -5.95 -7.25
N LYS A 203 -33.20 -5.88 -7.40
CA LYS A 203 -33.95 -6.79 -8.26
C LYS A 203 -33.93 -6.27 -9.71
N GLY A 204 -34.19 -7.16 -10.65
CA GLY A 204 -34.24 -6.83 -12.08
C GLY A 204 -32.86 -6.54 -12.69
N GLN A 205 -31.78 -6.80 -11.95
CA GLN A 205 -30.41 -6.61 -12.41
C GLN A 205 -29.47 -7.61 -11.70
N TRP A 206 -28.33 -7.84 -12.33
CA TRP A 206 -27.23 -8.60 -11.73
C TRP A 206 -26.62 -7.81 -10.56
N ASN A 207 -26.17 -8.56 -9.55
CA ASN A 207 -25.44 -8.03 -8.41
C ASN A 207 -24.15 -8.85 -8.27
N HIS A 208 -23.01 -8.17 -8.23
CA HIS A 208 -21.74 -8.83 -7.96
C HIS A 208 -21.50 -8.91 -6.46
N VAL A 209 -21.30 -10.12 -5.96
CA VAL A 209 -20.97 -10.38 -4.56
C VAL A 209 -19.51 -10.79 -4.49
N GLU A 210 -18.72 -10.07 -3.70
CA GLU A 210 -17.35 -10.47 -3.38
C GLU A 210 -17.15 -10.52 -1.87
N MET A 211 -16.48 -11.55 -1.38
CA MET A 211 -16.15 -11.74 0.03
C MET A 211 -14.67 -12.08 0.17
N TYR A 212 -14.05 -11.56 1.21
CA TYR A 212 -12.70 -11.95 1.63
C TYR A 212 -12.74 -12.45 3.07
N ASN A 213 -12.20 -13.64 3.28
CA ASN A 213 -12.07 -14.23 4.60
C ASN A 213 -10.63 -14.64 4.83
N LYS A 214 -10.01 -14.07 5.86
CA LYS A 214 -8.75 -14.53 6.44
C LYS A 214 -9.05 -15.16 7.80
N LEU A 215 -8.75 -16.45 7.93
CA LEU A 215 -8.85 -17.18 9.19
C LEU A 215 -7.88 -16.60 10.22
N ASN A 216 -8.34 -16.46 11.46
CA ASN A 216 -7.49 -15.98 12.55
C ASN A 216 -6.46 -17.02 12.95
N THR A 217 -5.31 -16.62 13.48
CA THR A 217 -4.42 -17.53 14.19
C THR A 217 -5.21 -18.19 15.33
N PRO A 218 -5.19 -19.53 15.50
CA PRO A 218 -5.97 -20.23 16.51
C PRO A 218 -5.91 -19.58 17.90
N GLY A 219 -7.06 -19.11 18.38
CA GLY A 219 -7.20 -18.41 19.66
C GLY A 219 -6.76 -16.94 19.70
N GLN A 220 -6.52 -16.29 18.56
CA GLN A 220 -6.21 -14.85 18.44
C GLN A 220 -7.31 -14.08 17.68
N ASN A 221 -7.36 -12.76 17.84
CA ASN A 221 -8.26 -11.83 17.12
C ASN A 221 -7.55 -11.12 15.95
N ASP A 222 -7.06 -11.88 14.98
CA ASP A 222 -6.31 -11.37 13.83
C ASP A 222 -6.86 -11.86 12.48
N GLY A 223 -8.06 -12.43 12.48
CA GLY A 223 -8.81 -12.78 11.27
C GLY A 223 -9.48 -11.57 10.66
N ILE A 224 -9.78 -11.68 9.36
CA ILE A 224 -10.36 -10.58 8.56
C ILE A 224 -11.61 -11.08 7.86
N MET A 225 -12.65 -10.25 7.87
CA MET A 225 -13.89 -10.44 7.13
C MET A 225 -14.18 -9.16 6.35
N ARG A 226 -14.20 -9.24 5.02
CA ARG A 226 -14.61 -8.13 4.16
C ARG A 226 -15.65 -8.60 3.16
N GLY A 227 -16.52 -7.67 2.75
CA GLY A 227 -17.53 -7.90 1.75
C GLY A 227 -17.66 -6.68 0.85
N TRP A 228 -17.88 -6.92 -0.43
CA TRP A 228 -18.18 -5.91 -1.44
C TRP A 228 -19.45 -6.30 -2.18
N LEU A 229 -20.31 -5.32 -2.40
CA LEU A 229 -21.48 -5.47 -3.26
C LEU A 229 -21.33 -4.51 -4.44
N ASN A 230 -21.32 -5.06 -5.65
CA ASN A 230 -21.09 -4.31 -6.88
C ASN A 230 -19.78 -3.48 -6.83
N GLY A 231 -18.68 -4.10 -6.40
CA GLY A 231 -17.35 -3.50 -6.31
C GLY A 231 -17.14 -2.53 -5.14
N GLU A 232 -18.21 -2.04 -4.51
CA GLU A 232 -18.17 -1.12 -3.37
C GLU A 232 -17.98 -1.87 -2.04
N LEU A 233 -17.05 -1.41 -1.21
CA LEU A 233 -16.77 -2.02 0.10
C LEU A 233 -17.97 -1.80 1.03
N ALA A 234 -18.55 -2.90 1.51
CA ALA A 234 -19.75 -2.88 2.34
C ALA A 234 -19.48 -3.22 3.82
N ILE A 235 -18.39 -3.94 4.10
CA ILE A 235 -17.99 -4.32 5.47
C ILE A 235 -16.49 -4.61 5.53
N ASN A 236 -15.85 -4.25 6.65
CA ASN A 236 -14.42 -4.48 6.89
C ASN A 236 -14.12 -4.70 8.37
N ILE A 237 -14.14 -5.96 8.81
CA ILE A 237 -13.72 -6.39 10.14
C ILE A 237 -12.29 -6.92 10.04
N THR A 238 -11.39 -6.45 10.91
CA THR A 238 -9.95 -6.78 10.85
C THR A 238 -9.41 -7.48 12.11
N ASP A 239 -10.27 -7.69 13.09
CA ASP A 239 -9.97 -8.23 14.42
C ASP A 239 -10.90 -9.39 14.79
N ASN A 240 -11.26 -10.21 13.81
CA ASN A 240 -12.15 -11.35 14.02
C ASN A 240 -11.39 -12.55 14.58
N GLY A 241 -11.80 -13.09 15.73
CA GLY A 241 -11.24 -14.35 16.30
C GLY A 241 -12.18 -15.54 16.26
N ASP A 242 -13.35 -15.40 15.65
CA ASP A 242 -14.41 -16.41 15.76
C ASP A 242 -14.14 -17.66 14.90
N TYR A 243 -13.24 -17.60 13.92
CA TYR A 243 -13.05 -18.71 12.96
C TYR A 243 -12.32 -19.93 13.54
N ARG A 244 -11.27 -19.71 14.33
CA ARG A 244 -10.41 -20.78 14.90
C ARG A 244 -10.17 -20.56 16.39
N GLN A 245 -10.59 -21.54 17.19
CA GLN A 245 -10.28 -21.63 18.61
C GLN A 245 -8.90 -22.27 18.83
N VAL A 246 -8.39 -22.24 20.07
CA VAL A 246 -7.12 -22.91 20.42
C VAL A 246 -7.20 -24.41 20.11
N GLY A 247 -6.24 -24.94 19.34
CA GLY A 247 -6.20 -26.36 18.95
C GLY A 247 -6.99 -26.69 17.68
N GLU A 248 -7.32 -25.68 16.87
CA GLU A 248 -7.99 -25.81 15.57
C GLU A 248 -7.09 -25.39 14.40
N GLU A 249 -5.78 -25.68 14.49
CA GLU A 249 -4.78 -25.38 13.46
C GLU A 249 -5.07 -26.08 12.11
N ASP A 250 -5.83 -27.17 12.11
CA ASP A 250 -6.20 -27.98 10.94
C ASP A 250 -7.38 -27.42 10.13
N ILE A 251 -7.95 -26.28 10.55
CA ILE A 251 -9.03 -25.61 9.83
C ILE A 251 -8.41 -24.72 8.74
N HIS A 252 -8.68 -25.07 7.48
CA HIS A 252 -8.32 -24.31 6.28
C HIS A 252 -9.50 -24.25 5.31
N LEU A 253 -9.68 -23.15 4.58
CA LEU A 253 -10.73 -23.04 3.57
C LEU A 253 -10.48 -24.06 2.44
N ASN A 254 -11.50 -24.84 2.09
CA ASN A 254 -11.33 -25.92 1.10
C ASN A 254 -12.53 -26.17 0.18
N ILE A 255 -13.66 -25.49 0.41
CA ILE A 255 -14.93 -25.74 -0.29
C ILE A 255 -15.67 -24.43 -0.54
N ILE A 256 -16.32 -24.31 -1.70
CA ILE A 256 -17.47 -23.41 -1.88
C ILE A 256 -18.71 -24.14 -1.38
N TYR A 257 -19.37 -23.54 -0.40
CA TYR A 257 -20.67 -24.00 0.04
C TYR A 257 -21.78 -23.36 -0.80
N LEU A 258 -22.04 -23.95 -1.97
CA LEU A 258 -23.15 -23.56 -2.84
C LEU A 258 -24.49 -23.98 -2.20
N SER A 259 -25.01 -23.10 -1.34
CA SER A 259 -26.23 -23.31 -0.58
C SER A 259 -27.13 -22.10 -0.68
N THR A 260 -28.29 -22.26 -1.32
CA THR A 260 -29.30 -21.23 -1.39
C THR A 260 -30.69 -21.77 -1.19
N PHE A 261 -31.44 -21.17 -0.26
CA PHE A 261 -32.79 -21.60 0.13
C PHE A 261 -33.46 -20.55 1.02
N PHE A 262 -34.79 -20.45 0.98
CA PHE A 262 -35.53 -19.66 1.96
C PHE A 262 -35.36 -20.24 3.37
N GLY A 263 -34.95 -19.39 4.30
CA GLY A 263 -34.52 -19.79 5.64
C GLY A 263 -35.64 -20.04 6.63
N GLY A 264 -35.30 -20.12 7.91
CA GLY A 264 -36.27 -20.17 9.00
C GLY A 264 -37.18 -21.40 8.97
N SER A 265 -38.29 -21.30 9.70
CA SER A 265 -39.26 -22.39 9.83
C SER A 265 -40.71 -21.95 9.88
N ASP A 266 -40.98 -20.65 9.82
CA ASP A 266 -42.33 -20.08 9.91
C ASP A 266 -42.74 -19.37 8.61
N GLU A 267 -44.01 -18.94 8.56
CA GLU A 267 -44.64 -18.33 7.37
C GLU A 267 -44.01 -17.00 6.94
N THR A 268 -43.25 -16.33 7.83
CA THR A 268 -42.57 -15.07 7.47
C THR A 268 -41.41 -15.30 6.50
N PHE A 269 -40.84 -16.50 6.49
CA PHE A 269 -39.80 -16.92 5.56
C PHE A 269 -40.34 -17.55 4.27
N GLN A 270 -41.58 -18.03 4.28
CA GLN A 270 -42.13 -18.76 3.14
C GLN A 270 -42.42 -17.83 1.95
N PRO A 271 -41.94 -18.16 0.73
CA PRO A 271 -42.30 -17.41 -0.46
C PRO A 271 -43.77 -17.65 -0.83
N THR A 272 -44.48 -16.63 -1.32
CA THR A 272 -45.93 -16.72 -1.56
C THR A 272 -46.29 -17.33 -2.92
N LYS A 273 -45.27 -17.48 -3.78
CA LYS A 273 -45.29 -18.09 -5.12
C LYS A 273 -43.97 -18.82 -5.37
N ASP A 274 -43.91 -19.57 -6.45
CA ASP A 274 -42.65 -20.10 -6.95
C ASP A 274 -41.76 -18.93 -7.37
N LEU A 275 -40.49 -18.99 -6.98
CA LEU A 275 -39.48 -17.98 -7.28
C LEU A 275 -38.23 -18.65 -7.84
N GLU A 276 -37.43 -17.89 -8.57
CA GLU A 276 -36.15 -18.31 -9.13
C GLU A 276 -35.10 -17.23 -8.87
N ALA A 277 -33.84 -17.63 -8.72
CA ALA A 277 -32.70 -16.74 -8.73
C ALA A 277 -31.60 -17.39 -9.58
N TYR A 278 -30.82 -16.55 -10.24
CA TYR A 278 -29.79 -16.98 -11.18
C TYR A 278 -28.41 -16.64 -10.61
N PHE A 279 -27.47 -17.55 -10.80
CA PHE A 279 -26.11 -17.45 -10.29
C PHE A 279 -25.13 -17.71 -11.42
N ASP A 280 -24.02 -16.99 -11.40
CA ASP A 280 -23.01 -17.11 -12.43
C ASP A 280 -21.60 -16.74 -11.93
N ASP A 281 -20.58 -17.11 -12.71
CA ASP A 281 -19.17 -16.73 -12.54
C ASP A 281 -18.64 -16.89 -11.11
N PHE A 282 -18.72 -18.12 -10.58
CA PHE A 282 -18.11 -18.41 -9.29
C PHE A 282 -16.59 -18.41 -9.40
N ILE A 283 -15.92 -17.47 -8.73
CA ILE A 283 -14.46 -17.36 -8.71
C ILE A 283 -13.99 -17.44 -7.25
N VAL A 284 -12.91 -18.18 -7.01
CA VAL A 284 -12.16 -18.17 -5.74
C VAL A 284 -10.73 -17.82 -6.05
N SER A 285 -10.15 -16.86 -5.33
CA SER A 285 -8.81 -16.34 -5.60
C SER A 285 -8.01 -16.03 -4.34
N THR A 286 -6.69 -16.09 -4.46
CA THR A 286 -5.76 -15.59 -3.43
C THR A 286 -5.56 -14.07 -3.51
N THR A 287 -6.04 -13.41 -4.56
CA THR A 287 -6.02 -11.95 -4.74
C THR A 287 -7.43 -11.41 -4.95
N ARG A 288 -7.64 -10.11 -4.73
CA ARG A 288 -8.95 -9.48 -4.95
C ARG A 288 -9.40 -9.69 -6.40
N ILE A 289 -10.67 -10.03 -6.58
CA ILE A 289 -11.27 -10.35 -7.88
C ILE A 289 -11.81 -9.06 -8.52
N GLY A 290 -12.52 -8.24 -7.74
CA GLY A 290 -13.15 -7.01 -8.25
C GLY A 290 -14.43 -7.27 -9.04
N ASP A 291 -15.18 -6.21 -9.31
CA ASP A 291 -16.42 -6.23 -10.07
C ASP A 291 -16.13 -5.74 -11.50
N ASP A 292 -15.60 -6.64 -12.35
CA ASP A 292 -15.60 -6.40 -13.79
C ASP A 292 -17.02 -6.64 -14.28
N SER A 293 -17.86 -5.60 -14.24
CA SER A 293 -19.20 -5.58 -14.82
C SER A 293 -19.23 -5.80 -16.34
N ASP A 294 -18.05 -6.00 -16.95
CA ASP A 294 -17.83 -6.13 -18.38
C ASP A 294 -17.53 -7.59 -18.80
N ASN A 295 -17.44 -8.53 -17.85
CA ASN A 295 -17.44 -9.98 -18.11
C ASN A 295 -18.86 -10.53 -17.96
N ASP A 296 -19.74 -10.20 -18.90
CA ASP A 296 -20.87 -11.05 -19.25
C ASP A 296 -20.34 -12.13 -20.19
N GLY A 297 -20.33 -13.39 -19.75
CA GLY A 297 -19.96 -14.54 -20.56
C GLY A 297 -20.81 -14.63 -21.83
N ASP A 298 -20.22 -14.30 -22.97
CA ASP A 298 -20.69 -14.78 -24.27
C ASP A 298 -19.51 -15.30 -25.08
N GLY A 299 -19.38 -16.62 -25.06
CA GLY A 299 -18.63 -17.36 -26.06
C GLY A 299 -19.39 -17.42 -27.39
N ASP A 300 -19.51 -16.30 -28.12
CA ASP A 300 -19.66 -16.32 -29.57
C ASP A 300 -18.55 -15.53 -30.27
N ASN A 301 -17.89 -16.21 -31.20
CA ASN A 301 -16.75 -15.67 -31.94
C ASN A 301 -17.24 -14.69 -33.01
N GLY A 302 -17.24 -13.40 -32.65
CA GLY A 302 -16.86 -12.32 -33.57
C GLY A 302 -17.84 -11.16 -33.69
N GLY A 303 -17.64 -10.12 -32.86
CA GLY A 303 -18.17 -8.78 -33.10
C GLY A 303 -18.21 -7.92 -31.84
N ASP A 304 -17.09 -7.27 -31.55
CA ASP A 304 -16.95 -6.09 -30.68
C ASP A 304 -17.16 -6.33 -29.16
N THR A 305 -16.27 -7.13 -28.55
CA THR A 305 -15.96 -7.00 -27.11
C THR A 305 -15.36 -5.62 -26.86
N ASN A 306 -15.95 -4.80 -25.98
CA ASN A 306 -15.40 -3.48 -25.62
C ASN A 306 -13.92 -3.61 -25.23
N GLN A 307 -13.04 -3.07 -26.05
CA GLN A 307 -11.62 -3.14 -25.83
C GLN A 307 -11.25 -2.08 -24.81
N PRO A 308 -10.51 -2.42 -23.74
CA PRO A 308 -10.09 -1.42 -22.77
C PRO A 308 -9.36 -0.26 -23.46
N PRO A 309 -9.58 0.99 -23.00
CA PRO A 309 -8.98 2.14 -23.63
C PRO A 309 -7.46 2.05 -23.54
N VAL A 310 -6.73 2.55 -24.53
CA VAL A 310 -5.27 2.69 -24.43
C VAL A 310 -4.95 3.98 -23.70
N VAL A 311 -4.25 3.88 -22.57
CA VAL A 311 -3.80 5.03 -21.78
C VAL A 311 -2.28 5.09 -21.67
N THR A 312 -1.71 6.27 -21.88
CA THR A 312 -0.27 6.55 -21.73
C THR A 312 -0.06 7.95 -21.21
N PHE A 313 1.00 8.18 -20.44
CA PHE A 313 1.44 9.54 -20.15
C PHE A 313 2.14 10.14 -21.38
N ALA A 314 1.58 11.23 -21.91
CA ALA A 314 2.22 12.04 -22.94
C ALA A 314 3.36 12.88 -22.35
N THR A 315 3.17 13.38 -21.14
CA THR A 315 4.19 14.11 -20.37
C THR A 315 3.89 13.93 -18.89
N PRO A 316 4.84 13.44 -18.08
CA PRO A 316 6.09 12.78 -18.46
C PRO A 316 5.86 11.40 -19.08
N SER A 317 6.57 11.04 -20.15
CA SER A 317 6.39 9.72 -20.80
C SER A 317 7.16 8.57 -20.13
N ASN A 318 7.91 8.85 -19.07
CA ASN A 318 8.75 7.92 -18.32
C ASN A 318 8.87 8.38 -16.88
N ASN A 319 9.44 7.54 -16.01
CA ASN A 319 9.84 7.96 -14.66
C ASN A 319 10.78 9.18 -14.75
N ILE A 320 10.53 10.18 -13.91
CA ILE A 320 11.30 11.42 -13.90
C ILE A 320 11.79 11.73 -12.49
N THR A 321 12.86 12.51 -12.45
CA THR A 321 13.43 13.04 -11.22
C THR A 321 13.50 14.55 -11.35
N VAL A 322 12.99 15.24 -10.34
CA VAL A 322 12.92 16.70 -10.29
C VAL A 322 13.43 17.18 -8.95
N ASP A 323 13.79 18.45 -8.87
CA ASP A 323 14.16 19.13 -7.64
C ASP A 323 12.92 19.83 -7.04
N GLU A 324 12.87 20.04 -5.72
CA GLU A 324 11.76 20.69 -5.02
C GLU A 324 11.48 22.08 -5.62
N GLY A 325 10.21 22.52 -5.63
CA GLY A 325 9.83 23.72 -6.37
C GLY A 325 9.71 23.51 -7.89
N TYR A 326 9.74 22.26 -8.35
CA TYR A 326 9.46 21.91 -9.74
C TYR A 326 8.08 22.39 -10.21
N SER A 327 7.98 22.53 -11.53
CA SER A 327 6.71 22.71 -12.23
C SER A 327 6.56 21.57 -13.22
N LEU A 328 5.52 20.78 -13.02
CA LEU A 328 5.15 19.59 -13.73
C LEU A 328 3.80 19.82 -14.40
N ASP A 329 3.80 19.64 -15.72
CA ASP A 329 2.59 19.51 -16.52
C ASP A 329 2.38 18.03 -16.80
N VAL A 330 1.31 17.46 -16.24
CA VAL A 330 0.93 16.07 -16.48
C VAL A 330 -0.10 16.06 -17.59
N ARG A 331 0.21 15.39 -18.71
CA ARG A 331 -0.71 15.17 -19.83
C ARG A 331 -0.83 13.68 -20.10
N VAL A 332 -2.07 13.21 -20.20
CA VAL A 332 -2.39 11.83 -20.52
C VAL A 332 -3.01 11.76 -21.92
N ASN A 333 -2.54 10.79 -22.72
CA ASN A 333 -3.23 10.37 -23.94
C ASN A 333 -4.08 9.16 -23.57
N ALA A 334 -5.39 9.28 -23.78
CA ALA A 334 -6.31 8.17 -23.72
C ALA A 334 -7.06 8.09 -25.06
N SER A 335 -7.16 6.91 -25.62
CA SER A 335 -7.92 6.65 -26.84
C SER A 335 -8.54 5.28 -26.75
N ASP A 336 -9.75 5.18 -27.27
CA ASP A 336 -10.47 3.93 -27.32
C ASP A 336 -10.74 3.55 -28.78
N THR A 337 -10.59 2.27 -29.11
CA THR A 337 -10.55 1.80 -30.51
C THR A 337 -11.92 1.47 -31.09
N ASP A 338 -12.85 1.11 -30.24
CA ASP A 338 -14.23 0.72 -30.51
C ASP A 338 -15.26 1.67 -29.87
N GLY A 339 -14.84 2.54 -28.95
CA GLY A 339 -15.66 3.60 -28.41
C GLY A 339 -14.94 4.94 -28.21
N SER A 340 -15.17 5.54 -27.06
CA SER A 340 -14.78 6.89 -26.66
C SER A 340 -14.46 6.92 -25.18
N ILE A 341 -13.55 7.81 -24.77
CA ILE A 341 -13.16 7.94 -23.37
C ILE A 341 -14.24 8.69 -22.58
N SER A 342 -14.81 8.04 -21.57
CA SER A 342 -15.73 8.65 -20.61
C SER A 342 -15.00 9.61 -19.67
N ASN A 343 -13.90 9.15 -19.06
CA ASN A 343 -13.08 9.99 -18.20
C ASN A 343 -11.65 9.46 -18.02
N VAL A 344 -10.76 10.34 -17.55
CA VAL A 344 -9.42 9.99 -17.08
C VAL A 344 -9.24 10.54 -15.67
N LYS A 345 -8.90 9.67 -14.73
CA LYS A 345 -8.59 10.02 -13.33
C LYS A 345 -7.09 9.97 -13.12
N LEU A 346 -6.54 11.01 -12.49
CA LEU A 346 -5.16 11.02 -12.02
C LEU A 346 -5.11 10.76 -10.51
N TYR A 347 -4.23 9.86 -10.10
CA TYR A 347 -3.92 9.54 -8.71
C TYR A 347 -2.44 9.79 -8.44
N ILE A 348 -2.14 10.18 -7.21
CA ILE A 348 -0.77 10.25 -6.66
C ILE A 348 -0.78 9.47 -5.36
N ASP A 349 0.10 8.45 -5.25
CA ASP A 349 0.19 7.56 -4.09
C ASP A 349 -1.19 6.99 -3.69
N ASP A 350 -1.90 6.47 -4.70
CA ASP A 350 -3.26 5.93 -4.63
C ASP A 350 -4.35 6.91 -4.16
N THR A 351 -4.01 8.18 -3.94
CA THR A 351 -4.96 9.25 -3.61
C THR A 351 -5.44 9.93 -4.89
N LEU A 352 -6.75 10.03 -5.09
CA LEU A 352 -7.34 10.70 -6.25
C LEU A 352 -7.00 12.19 -6.23
N VAL A 353 -6.38 12.68 -7.31
CA VAL A 353 -6.09 14.09 -7.52
C VAL A 353 -7.31 14.78 -8.12
N ARG A 354 -7.67 14.38 -9.35
CA ARG A 354 -8.81 14.92 -10.10
C ARG A 354 -9.17 14.03 -11.29
N GLN A 355 -10.42 14.16 -11.75
CA GLN A 355 -10.94 13.57 -12.98
C GLN A 355 -11.11 14.61 -14.08
N GLU A 356 -10.75 14.25 -15.31
CA GLU A 356 -11.08 15.00 -16.53
C GLU A 356 -12.01 14.16 -17.41
N SER A 357 -13.07 14.75 -17.96
CA SER A 357 -14.07 14.02 -18.78
C SER A 357 -14.09 14.44 -20.25
N VAL A 358 -13.21 15.38 -20.63
CA VAL A 358 -13.06 15.86 -22.02
C VAL A 358 -11.59 16.11 -22.28
N ALA A 359 -11.06 15.60 -23.39
CA ALA A 359 -9.68 15.87 -23.80
C ALA A 359 -9.47 17.39 -24.10
N PRO A 360 -8.30 17.97 -23.79
CA PRO A 360 -7.09 17.29 -23.32
C PRO A 360 -7.12 16.97 -21.81
N TYR A 361 -6.62 15.79 -21.44
CA TYR A 361 -6.54 15.32 -20.05
C TYR A 361 -5.24 15.85 -19.41
N GLU A 362 -5.33 16.97 -18.70
CA GLU A 362 -4.17 17.74 -18.22
C GLU A 362 -4.30 18.19 -16.76
N TRP A 363 -3.16 18.15 -16.05
CA TRP A 363 -3.01 18.61 -14.66
C TRP A 363 -1.72 19.42 -14.50
N GLY A 364 -1.66 20.25 -13.45
CA GLY A 364 -0.45 21.01 -13.10
C GLY A 364 -0.13 22.25 -13.95
N HIS A 365 -0.70 22.37 -15.14
CA HIS A 365 -0.47 23.53 -16.00
C HIS A 365 -1.03 24.84 -15.41
N PRO A 366 -0.49 26.02 -15.77
CA PRO A 366 -0.88 27.31 -15.17
C PRO A 366 -2.36 27.70 -15.31
N SER A 367 -3.10 27.05 -16.20
CA SER A 367 -4.54 27.29 -16.43
C SER A 367 -5.43 26.17 -15.87
N SER A 368 -4.84 25.19 -15.17
CA SER A 368 -5.57 24.13 -14.47
C SER A 368 -6.45 24.75 -13.37
N PRO A 369 -7.63 24.18 -13.06
CA PRO A 369 -8.42 24.57 -11.90
C PRO A 369 -7.64 24.55 -10.57
N ASN A 370 -6.63 23.68 -10.47
CA ASN A 370 -5.70 23.62 -9.34
C ASN A 370 -4.26 23.32 -9.81
N PRO A 371 -3.47 24.33 -10.20
CA PRO A 371 -2.12 24.13 -10.73
C PRO A 371 -1.13 23.48 -9.75
N ASN A 372 -1.42 23.53 -8.44
CA ASN A 372 -0.53 23.01 -7.40
C ASN A 372 -0.81 21.53 -7.04
N GLU A 373 -1.86 20.92 -7.61
CA GLU A 373 -2.31 19.56 -7.29
C GLU A 373 -1.29 18.46 -7.60
N VAL A 374 -0.33 18.75 -8.51
CA VAL A 374 0.79 17.86 -8.86
C VAL A 374 2.17 18.46 -8.57
N ASN A 375 2.22 19.71 -8.07
CA ASN A 375 3.45 20.51 -7.95
C ASN A 375 3.87 20.80 -6.50
N ASN A 376 3.16 20.24 -5.52
CA ASN A 376 3.44 20.43 -4.10
C ASN A 376 3.62 19.09 -3.38
N LEU A 377 4.19 18.10 -4.09
CA LEU A 377 4.55 16.84 -3.47
C LEU A 377 5.86 17.00 -2.69
N SER A 378 5.90 16.37 -1.51
CA SER A 378 7.06 16.36 -0.64
C SER A 378 8.29 15.75 -1.33
N VAL A 379 9.48 15.97 -0.78
CA VAL A 379 10.68 15.20 -1.18
C VAL A 379 10.40 13.71 -0.94
N GLY A 380 10.63 12.88 -1.96
CA GLY A 380 10.27 11.47 -1.91
C GLY A 380 10.00 10.85 -3.27
N THR A 381 9.57 9.60 -3.24
CA THR A 381 9.11 8.88 -4.43
C THR A 381 7.59 8.89 -4.42
N HIS A 382 7.01 9.42 -5.50
CA HIS A 382 5.58 9.52 -5.70
C HIS A 382 5.17 8.72 -6.94
N VAL A 383 4.15 7.88 -6.80
CA VAL A 383 3.63 7.09 -7.92
C VAL A 383 2.43 7.83 -8.51
N PHE A 384 2.59 8.31 -9.72
CA PHE A 384 1.50 8.86 -10.51
C PHE A 384 0.82 7.72 -11.26
N LYS A 385 -0.49 7.63 -11.14
CA LYS A 385 -1.32 6.63 -11.81
C LYS A 385 -2.44 7.32 -12.56
N ALA A 386 -2.52 7.12 -13.87
CA ALA A 386 -3.64 7.58 -14.69
C ALA A 386 -4.51 6.38 -15.03
N VAL A 387 -5.80 6.49 -14.74
CA VAL A 387 -6.82 5.48 -15.07
C VAL A 387 -7.76 6.09 -16.09
N ALA A 388 -7.78 5.54 -17.30
CA ALA A 388 -8.77 5.91 -18.32
C ALA A 388 -9.95 4.93 -18.26
N THR A 389 -11.16 5.45 -18.37
CA THR A 389 -12.40 4.68 -18.46
C THR A 389 -13.10 5.06 -19.77
N ASP A 390 -13.48 4.09 -20.58
CA ASP A 390 -14.26 4.31 -21.81
C ASP A 390 -15.76 4.52 -21.53
N ASN A 391 -16.56 4.69 -22.59
CA ASN A 391 -18.01 4.89 -22.50
C ASN A 391 -18.81 3.64 -22.16
N GLU A 392 -18.17 2.49 -22.13
CA GLU A 392 -18.77 1.18 -21.87
C GLU A 392 -18.36 0.61 -20.51
N GLY A 393 -17.36 1.19 -19.85
CA GLY A 393 -16.97 0.88 -18.48
C GLY A 393 -15.54 0.38 -18.35
N ALA A 394 -14.92 -0.11 -19.44
CA ALA A 394 -13.62 -0.74 -19.34
C ALA A 394 -12.55 0.28 -19.03
N THR A 395 -11.55 -0.18 -18.27
CA THR A 395 -10.48 0.68 -17.79
C THR A 395 -9.12 0.14 -18.14
N SER A 396 -8.21 1.08 -18.40
CA SER A 396 -6.79 0.79 -18.39
C SER A 396 -6.09 1.78 -17.49
N GLU A 397 -4.98 1.36 -16.92
CA GLU A 397 -4.12 2.22 -16.14
C GLU A 397 -2.70 2.26 -16.66
N THR A 398 -2.01 3.34 -16.35
CA THR A 398 -0.58 3.51 -16.59
C THR A 398 0.02 4.26 -15.41
N THR A 399 1.28 3.98 -15.12
CA THR A 399 2.00 4.61 -14.02
C THR A 399 3.31 5.21 -14.50
N PHE A 400 3.73 6.29 -13.84
CA PHE A 400 5.13 6.69 -13.82
C PHE A 400 5.50 7.08 -12.40
N THR A 401 6.79 7.00 -12.09
CA THR A 401 7.34 7.42 -10.82
C THR A 401 7.95 8.81 -10.95
N LEU A 402 7.50 9.73 -10.10
CA LEU A 402 8.17 11.00 -9.84
C LEU A 402 9.07 10.86 -8.62
N ILE A 403 10.35 11.16 -8.78
CA ILE A 403 11.27 11.30 -7.65
C ILE A 403 11.49 12.79 -7.43
N VAL A 404 10.93 13.33 -6.34
CA VAL A 404 11.18 14.71 -5.90
C VAL A 404 12.41 14.67 -5.00
N LYS A 405 13.48 15.28 -5.47
CA LYS A 405 14.67 15.60 -4.68
C LYS A 405 14.49 16.98 -4.07
N ARG A 406 15.18 17.29 -2.98
CA ARG A 406 15.23 18.67 -2.49
C ARG A 406 15.91 19.56 -3.54
N GLU A 407 15.40 20.77 -3.78
CA GLU A 407 16.13 21.80 -4.56
C GLU A 407 17.42 22.08 -3.81
N ASP A 408 18.54 21.68 -4.42
CA ASP A 408 19.87 22.00 -3.90
C ASP A 408 20.19 23.45 -4.32
N THR A 409 19.38 24.39 -3.83
CA THR A 409 19.59 25.83 -4.11
C THR A 409 20.65 26.44 -3.22
N ASP A 410 21.12 25.76 -2.19
CA ASP A 410 22.30 26.19 -1.43
C ASP A 410 22.81 25.04 -0.54
N GLU A 411 24.10 24.75 -0.67
CA GLU A 411 24.90 23.94 0.24
C GLU A 411 24.84 24.49 1.69
N SER A 412 23.81 24.21 2.50
CA SER A 412 23.94 24.54 3.93
C SER A 412 23.11 23.82 4.99
N ASP A 413 22.23 22.85 4.72
CA ASP A 413 21.51 22.22 5.84
C ASP A 413 20.96 20.79 5.60
N ASN A 414 21.76 19.89 5.03
CA ASN A 414 21.33 18.51 4.74
C ASN A 414 21.70 17.48 5.82
N CYS A 415 22.16 17.87 7.01
CA CYS A 415 22.59 16.96 8.09
C CYS A 415 23.44 15.78 7.56
N SER A 416 24.24 16.00 6.50
CA SER A 416 24.92 14.92 5.78
C SER A 416 26.29 14.61 6.36
N PHE A 417 26.77 15.40 7.31
CA PHE A 417 28.08 15.25 7.96
C PHE A 417 29.22 15.08 6.94
N ASN A 418 29.13 15.82 5.81
CA ASN A 418 30.05 15.77 4.68
C ASN A 418 30.16 14.40 3.98
N THR A 419 29.10 13.61 4.02
CA THR A 419 29.06 12.34 3.29
C THR A 419 28.68 12.55 1.82
N PRO A 420 29.25 11.74 0.89
CA PRO A 420 30.32 10.77 1.11
C PRO A 420 31.69 11.42 1.38
N VAL A 421 32.40 10.95 2.40
CA VAL A 421 33.78 11.39 2.69
C VAL A 421 34.80 10.73 1.75
N SER A 422 35.92 11.39 1.50
CA SER A 422 36.92 10.96 0.51
C SER A 422 37.78 9.77 0.95
N ASN A 423 37.86 9.47 2.25
CA ASN A 423 38.68 8.41 2.83
C ASN A 423 37.82 7.39 3.58
N GLY A 424 38.32 6.16 3.74
CA GLY A 424 37.70 5.20 4.64
C GLY A 424 37.70 5.67 6.10
N ILE A 425 36.76 5.15 6.90
CA ILE A 425 36.65 5.52 8.32
C ILE A 425 37.73 4.84 9.17
N SER A 426 38.13 5.51 10.25
CA SER A 426 39.06 4.99 11.25
C SER A 426 38.48 3.77 11.99
N SER A 427 39.35 2.94 12.58
CA SER A 427 38.92 1.78 13.37
C SER A 427 38.03 2.19 14.56
N ILE A 428 36.96 1.43 14.79
CA ILE A 428 36.08 1.53 15.95
C ILE A 428 36.31 0.30 16.83
N ASN A 429 36.98 0.47 17.96
CA ASN A 429 37.44 -0.64 18.80
C ASN A 429 36.36 -1.12 19.78
N LYS A 430 35.37 -1.86 19.28
CA LYS A 430 34.26 -2.43 20.08
C LYS A 430 33.56 -1.37 20.96
N THR A 431 33.20 -0.27 20.32
CA THR A 431 32.54 0.87 20.97
C THR A 431 31.04 0.66 21.01
N SER A 432 30.39 0.99 22.13
CA SER A 432 28.93 1.10 22.22
C SER A 432 28.50 2.57 22.19
N PHE A 433 27.41 2.86 21.50
CA PHE A 433 26.71 4.14 21.50
C PHE A 433 25.33 3.96 22.13
N SER A 434 25.03 4.73 23.17
CA SER A 434 23.76 4.61 23.92
C SER A 434 22.63 5.50 23.40
N GLU A 435 22.96 6.52 22.61
CA GLU A 435 21.99 7.45 22.03
C GLU A 435 21.96 7.29 20.51
N VAL A 436 20.77 7.46 19.93
CA VAL A 436 20.58 7.62 18.48
C VAL A 436 19.74 8.85 18.24
N TYR A 437 20.27 9.80 17.47
CA TYR A 437 19.51 10.92 16.94
C TYR A 437 19.17 10.63 15.50
N VAL A 438 17.88 10.69 15.18
CA VAL A 438 17.45 10.64 13.79
C VAL A 438 17.12 12.04 13.31
N LEU A 439 17.78 12.45 12.23
CA LEU A 439 17.69 13.78 11.65
C LEU A 439 17.06 13.67 10.26
N GLY A 440 16.08 14.50 9.94
CA GLY A 440 15.33 14.43 8.67
C GLY A 440 14.01 13.65 8.79
N ASP A 441 13.32 13.49 7.65
CA ASP A 441 12.00 12.85 7.55
C ASP A 441 12.13 11.40 7.04
N ASN A 442 11.09 10.56 7.22
CA ASN A 442 11.08 9.10 6.93
C ASN A 442 12.00 8.25 7.84
N VAL A 443 11.75 8.38 9.15
CA VAL A 443 12.53 7.84 10.27
C VAL A 443 12.42 6.31 10.43
N PRO A 444 13.53 5.57 10.62
CA PRO A 444 13.48 4.20 11.13
C PRO A 444 12.85 4.17 12.53
N VAL A 445 12.03 3.15 12.81
CA VAL A 445 11.36 3.01 14.11
C VAL A 445 12.36 2.47 15.14
N LEU A 446 13.07 3.38 15.80
CA LEU A 446 14.12 3.10 16.79
C LEU A 446 13.69 3.49 18.23
N GLU A 447 12.39 3.56 18.50
CA GLU A 447 11.84 3.98 19.80
C GLU A 447 12.28 3.09 20.97
N ASN A 448 12.55 1.82 20.70
CA ASN A 448 13.02 0.83 21.66
C ASN A 448 14.56 0.65 21.63
N PHE A 449 15.28 1.54 20.93
CA PHE A 449 16.73 1.49 20.83
C PHE A 449 17.35 1.71 22.21
N ARG A 450 18.26 0.81 22.59
CA ARG A 450 19.02 0.92 23.84
C ARG A 450 20.49 1.25 23.61
N LYS A 451 21.09 0.61 22.60
CA LYS A 451 22.46 0.89 22.16
C LYS A 451 22.78 0.17 20.86
N ILE A 452 23.79 0.66 20.15
CA ILE A 452 24.49 -0.07 19.08
C ILE A 452 25.92 -0.35 19.51
N THR A 453 26.47 -1.52 19.17
CA THR A 453 27.88 -1.86 19.38
C THR A 453 28.56 -2.16 18.06
N ILE A 454 29.66 -1.47 17.78
CA ILE A 454 30.40 -1.55 16.53
C ILE A 454 31.86 -1.92 16.83
N ASN A 455 32.37 -2.92 16.12
CA ASN A 455 33.77 -3.32 16.16
C ASN A 455 34.31 -3.42 14.73
N TRP A 456 34.84 -2.29 14.24
CA TRP A 456 35.42 -2.14 12.91
C TRP A 456 36.94 -1.99 13.02
N ASN A 457 37.69 -2.79 12.28
CA ASN A 457 39.14 -2.67 12.20
C ASN A 457 39.56 -2.32 10.78
N ALA A 458 40.00 -1.07 10.58
CA ALA A 458 40.41 -0.55 9.29
C ALA A 458 41.66 -1.28 8.74
N ALA A 459 42.62 -1.64 9.59
CA ALA A 459 43.84 -2.32 9.16
C ALA A 459 43.60 -3.73 8.60
N ASN A 460 42.59 -4.42 9.13
CA ASN A 460 42.18 -5.75 8.67
C ASN A 460 41.01 -5.72 7.69
N ASN A 461 40.48 -4.53 7.36
CA ASN A 461 39.24 -4.33 6.62
C ASN A 461 38.09 -5.22 7.17
N GLY A 462 38.03 -5.39 8.49
CA GLY A 462 37.18 -6.38 9.16
C GLY A 462 36.13 -5.76 10.07
N LEU A 463 34.85 -6.02 9.78
CA LEU A 463 33.72 -5.71 10.65
C LEU A 463 33.42 -6.93 11.55
N TYR A 464 33.90 -6.89 12.79
CA TYR A 464 33.79 -8.00 13.75
C TYR A 464 32.51 -7.97 14.59
N GLN A 465 31.86 -6.81 14.70
CA GLN A 465 30.58 -6.65 15.40
C GLN A 465 29.84 -5.44 14.84
N PHE A 466 28.54 -5.60 14.61
CA PHE A 466 27.60 -4.51 14.34
C PHE A 466 26.25 -4.99 14.84
N ALA A 467 25.84 -4.57 16.03
CA ALA A 467 24.67 -5.13 16.69
C ALA A 467 23.90 -4.07 17.49
N ILE A 468 22.57 -4.10 17.39
CA ILE A 468 21.66 -3.23 18.14
C ILE A 468 21.07 -4.03 19.30
N ASN A 469 21.01 -3.42 20.48
CA ASN A 469 20.22 -3.92 21.59
C ASN A 469 18.94 -3.09 21.71
N THR A 470 17.81 -3.76 21.90
CA THR A 470 16.53 -3.11 22.21
C THR A 470 16.15 -3.30 23.67
N ASP A 471 15.26 -2.46 24.19
CA ASP A 471 14.81 -2.51 25.58
C ASP A 471 13.57 -3.39 25.80
N ASN A 472 12.80 -3.66 24.74
CA ASN A 472 11.54 -4.40 24.79
C ASN A 472 11.59 -5.77 24.07
N GLY A 473 12.74 -6.13 23.49
CA GLY A 473 12.93 -7.42 22.83
C GLY A 473 12.36 -7.53 21.41
N VAL A 474 11.91 -6.43 20.80
CA VAL A 474 11.45 -6.39 19.40
C VAL A 474 12.55 -5.78 18.51
N PRO A 475 12.95 -6.37 17.37
CA PRO A 475 12.67 -7.76 16.96
C PRO A 475 13.40 -8.80 17.82
N SER A 476 14.43 -8.40 18.59
CA SER A 476 15.13 -9.23 19.59
C SER A 476 15.88 -8.30 20.55
N TYR A 477 16.12 -8.74 21.79
CA TYR A 477 16.99 -8.02 22.73
C TYR A 477 18.43 -7.83 22.22
N TYR A 478 18.85 -8.67 21.26
CA TYR A 478 20.12 -8.57 20.56
C TYR A 478 19.91 -8.82 19.07
N VAL A 479 19.99 -7.75 18.28
CA VAL A 479 19.87 -7.77 16.81
C VAL A 479 21.29 -7.75 16.24
N ASP A 480 21.79 -8.92 15.84
CA ASP A 480 23.09 -9.04 15.17
C ASP A 480 22.96 -8.71 13.67
N LEU A 481 23.59 -7.62 13.24
CA LEU A 481 23.58 -7.16 11.85
C LEU A 481 24.89 -7.47 11.12
N LYS A 482 25.89 -8.06 11.78
CA LYS A 482 27.22 -8.26 11.18
C LYS A 482 27.17 -9.03 9.86
N ASN A 483 26.38 -10.10 9.80
CA ASN A 483 26.23 -10.93 8.60
C ASN A 483 25.16 -10.41 7.63
N LYS A 484 24.47 -9.34 8.01
CA LYS A 484 23.39 -8.68 7.26
C LYS A 484 23.87 -7.40 6.55
N ILE A 485 25.13 -7.05 6.76
CA ILE A 485 25.77 -5.85 6.25
C ILE A 485 26.73 -6.18 5.12
N THR A 486 26.58 -5.49 4.00
CA THR A 486 27.66 -5.31 3.02
C THR A 486 28.28 -3.94 3.22
N HIS A 487 29.61 -3.82 3.15
CA HIS A 487 30.27 -2.56 3.53
C HIS A 487 31.49 -2.20 2.68
N THR A 488 31.75 -0.90 2.58
CA THR A 488 32.94 -0.30 1.95
C THR A 488 33.70 0.62 2.92
N LEU A 489 33.56 0.40 4.24
CA LEU A 489 34.10 1.26 5.31
C LEU A 489 35.59 1.64 5.18
N GLY A 490 36.44 0.76 4.63
CA GLY A 490 37.87 1.03 4.43
C GLY A 490 38.21 1.75 3.12
N GLN A 491 37.23 2.09 2.29
CA GLN A 491 37.39 2.69 0.96
C GLN A 491 36.95 4.16 0.95
N SER A 492 37.29 4.89 -0.11
CA SER A 492 36.69 6.21 -0.39
C SER A 492 35.18 6.10 -0.53
N SER A 493 34.45 7.11 -0.07
CA SER A 493 32.99 7.08 0.01
C SER A 493 32.49 5.87 0.82
N PRO A 494 32.93 5.73 2.08
CA PRO A 494 32.59 4.59 2.91
C PRO A 494 31.07 4.48 3.08
N GLY A 495 30.57 3.26 3.02
CA GLY A 495 29.15 2.99 3.13
C GLY A 495 28.84 1.60 3.69
N ILE A 496 27.59 1.44 4.07
CA ILE A 496 26.99 0.18 4.53
C ILE A 496 25.66 0.00 3.79
N THR A 497 25.32 -1.23 3.43
CA THR A 497 23.95 -1.63 3.08
C THR A 497 23.50 -2.71 4.04
N ILE A 498 22.37 -2.46 4.72
CA ILE A 498 21.75 -3.37 5.68
C ILE A 498 20.59 -4.09 5.00
N ASN A 499 20.51 -5.40 5.17
CA ASN A 499 19.38 -6.22 4.72
C ASN A 499 18.86 -7.10 5.86
N ASP A 500 17.56 -7.36 5.89
CA ASP A 500 16.90 -8.23 6.85
C ASP A 500 17.14 -7.84 8.31
N SER A 501 17.26 -6.55 8.65
CA SER A 501 17.52 -6.14 10.04
C SER A 501 16.37 -6.55 10.98
N GLY A 502 15.15 -6.64 10.45
CA GLY A 502 13.92 -6.81 11.23
C GLY A 502 13.49 -5.54 11.96
N ILE A 503 14.14 -4.39 11.68
CA ILE A 503 13.79 -3.08 12.23
C ILE A 503 13.16 -2.26 11.09
N PRO A 504 11.86 -1.88 11.20
CA PRO A 504 11.18 -1.10 10.17
C PRO A 504 11.93 0.19 9.82
N GLY A 505 12.21 0.37 8.52
CA GLY A 505 12.89 1.55 7.97
C GLY A 505 14.43 1.56 8.08
N LEU A 506 15.05 0.57 8.74
CA LEU A 506 16.51 0.50 8.89
C LEU A 506 17.22 -0.19 7.71
N ASP A 507 16.53 -1.03 6.95
CA ASP A 507 17.11 -1.69 5.78
C ASP A 507 17.30 -0.69 4.64
N GLY A 508 18.46 -0.71 3.99
CA GLY A 508 18.82 0.26 2.97
C GLY A 508 20.31 0.56 2.91
N SER A 509 20.67 1.49 2.02
CA SER A 509 22.05 1.91 1.80
C SER A 509 22.35 3.26 2.45
N TYR A 510 23.51 3.33 3.11
CA TYR A 510 23.98 4.48 3.87
C TYR A 510 25.39 4.88 3.43
N TRP A 511 25.64 6.18 3.33
CA TRP A 511 27.00 6.69 3.51
C TRP A 511 27.35 6.66 5.00
N VAL A 512 28.60 6.39 5.31
CA VAL A 512 29.07 6.29 6.69
C VAL A 512 30.19 7.31 6.91
N THR A 513 30.20 7.96 8.06
CA THR A 513 31.33 8.78 8.50
C THR A 513 31.49 8.72 10.02
N ILE A 514 32.58 9.30 10.50
CA ILE A 514 32.82 9.55 11.92
C ILE A 514 32.84 11.07 12.10
N ASP A 515 31.96 11.59 12.96
CA ASP A 515 31.99 12.98 13.41
C ASP A 515 32.49 12.99 14.85
N GLU A 516 33.74 13.43 15.04
CA GLU A 516 34.48 13.33 16.30
C GLU A 516 34.57 11.87 16.79
N ASP A 517 33.86 11.53 17.88
CA ASP A 517 33.79 10.17 18.42
C ASP A 517 32.48 9.45 18.06
N ASN A 518 31.60 10.07 17.27
CA ASN A 518 30.26 9.59 16.97
C ASN A 518 30.19 8.85 15.64
N PHE A 519 29.32 7.84 15.56
CA PHE A 519 29.13 7.06 14.35
C PHE A 519 27.91 7.57 13.58
N VAL A 520 28.09 7.89 12.30
CA VAL A 520 27.05 8.54 11.50
C VAL A 520 26.73 7.70 10.27
N MET A 521 25.44 7.46 10.04
CA MET A 521 24.90 6.81 8.83
C MET A 521 23.92 7.75 8.14
N VAL A 522 24.26 8.20 6.94
CA VAL A 522 23.41 9.09 6.13
C VAL A 522 22.73 8.27 5.05
N SER A 523 21.40 8.23 5.07
CA SER A 523 20.62 7.45 4.12
C SER A 523 20.84 7.98 2.70
N LYS A 524 21.15 7.07 1.76
CA LYS A 524 21.37 7.46 0.35
C LYS A 524 20.08 7.78 -0.39
N THR A 525 18.96 7.27 0.11
CA THR A 525 17.65 7.32 -0.57
C THR A 525 16.52 7.79 0.35
N GLY A 526 16.66 7.62 1.66
CA GLY A 526 15.59 7.89 2.62
C GLY A 526 15.54 9.32 3.17
N GLY A 527 16.54 10.16 2.89
CA GLY A 527 16.51 11.58 3.31
C GLY A 527 16.71 11.82 4.82
N PHE A 528 17.19 10.82 5.55
CA PHE A 528 17.49 10.92 6.99
C PHE A 528 18.94 10.55 7.34
N THR A 529 19.39 10.97 8.52
CA THR A 529 20.67 10.60 9.12
C THR A 529 20.46 9.95 10.49
N LEU A 530 21.10 8.80 10.71
CA LEU A 530 21.24 8.18 12.02
C LEU A 530 22.58 8.60 12.63
N TYR A 531 22.53 9.31 13.75
CA TYR A 531 23.70 9.80 14.47
C TYR A 531 23.79 9.11 15.83
N PHE A 532 24.75 8.20 15.97
CA PHE A 532 24.93 7.40 17.18
C PHE A 532 25.96 8.04 18.10
N SER A 533 25.56 8.36 19.33
CA SER A 533 26.36 9.10 20.31
C SER A 533 26.35 8.45 21.70
N ASN A 534 27.23 8.93 22.58
CA ASN A 534 27.21 8.66 24.03
C ASN A 534 26.92 9.93 24.85
N THR A 535 26.49 11.00 24.19
CA THR A 535 26.14 12.27 24.82
C THR A 535 24.66 12.55 24.62
N SER A 536 24.03 13.23 25.58
CA SER A 536 22.61 13.61 25.50
C SER A 536 22.38 14.89 24.68
N GLN A 537 23.40 15.39 23.96
CA GLN A 537 23.30 16.57 23.13
C GLN A 537 23.02 16.15 21.67
N SER A 538 21.92 16.66 21.11
CA SER A 538 21.59 16.46 19.69
C SER A 538 22.67 17.08 18.79
N PRO A 539 23.08 16.40 17.71
CA PRO A 539 24.10 16.90 16.79
C PRO A 539 23.61 18.14 16.04
N SER A 540 24.53 19.06 15.74
CA SER A 540 24.24 20.21 14.88
C SER A 540 24.51 19.85 13.43
N CYS A 541 23.55 20.11 12.55
CA CYS A 541 23.62 19.80 11.12
C CYS A 541 24.45 20.76 10.27
N GLY A 542 25.06 21.78 10.89
CA GLY A 542 25.93 22.73 10.19
C GLY A 542 27.13 22.04 9.57
N ASN A 543 27.39 22.30 8.28
CA ASN A 543 28.52 21.79 7.52
C ASN A 543 29.86 21.99 8.25
N LYS A 544 30.41 20.92 8.84
CA LYS A 544 31.83 20.84 9.26
C LYS A 544 32.70 20.43 8.06
N SER A 545 32.77 21.22 7.00
CA SER A 545 33.71 20.92 5.91
C SER A 545 35.12 21.43 6.22
N GLN A 546 35.99 20.45 6.52
CA GLN A 546 37.47 20.47 6.59
C GLN A 546 38.19 21.08 7.82
N PRO A 547 39.34 20.49 8.21
CA PRO A 547 39.88 20.54 9.56
C PRO A 547 40.63 21.84 9.86
N ASP A 548 40.33 22.32 11.06
CA ASP A 548 41.03 23.28 11.91
C ASP A 548 41.51 24.58 11.28
N LEU A 549 40.70 25.63 11.47
CA LEU A 549 41.04 26.76 12.34
C LEU A 549 39.80 27.67 12.54
N GLU A 550 39.30 27.71 13.79
CA GLU A 550 38.49 28.75 14.44
C GLU A 550 37.34 29.45 13.66
N GLU A 551 36.11 29.08 14.04
CA GLU A 551 34.85 29.84 14.24
C GLU A 551 34.69 31.29 13.70
N ILE A 552 33.42 31.58 13.34
CA ILE A 552 32.66 32.86 13.38
C ILE A 552 32.27 33.41 12.00
N ASP A 553 30.94 33.48 11.83
CA ASP A 553 30.19 34.43 11.01
C ASP A 553 30.66 35.88 11.29
N SER A 554 31.79 36.28 10.71
CA SER A 554 32.68 37.26 11.35
C SER A 554 32.50 38.70 10.88
N PHE A 555 31.29 39.27 11.05
CA PHE A 555 31.28 40.70 11.37
C PHE A 555 32.02 40.87 12.70
N SER A 556 33.27 41.32 12.61
CA SER A 556 34.13 41.52 13.77
C SER A 556 34.54 42.98 13.84
N TYR A 557 34.65 43.49 15.05
CA TYR A 557 35.17 44.83 15.27
C TYR A 557 36.14 44.82 16.44
N TYR A 558 37.32 45.37 16.21
CA TYR A 558 38.39 45.37 17.19
C TYR A 558 39.31 46.60 17.02
N PRO A 559 40.02 47.02 18.08
CA PRO A 559 39.92 46.51 19.43
C PRO A 559 38.59 46.88 20.09
N ASN A 560 38.10 46.06 21.01
CA ASN A 560 36.95 46.41 21.84
C ASN A 560 37.16 45.78 23.23
N PRO A 561 37.54 46.55 24.27
CA PRO A 561 37.53 48.02 24.33
C PRO A 561 38.54 48.72 23.41
N ALA A 562 38.19 49.91 22.92
CA ALA A 562 39.03 50.74 22.05
C ALA A 562 39.39 52.10 22.65
N ASN A 563 40.56 52.62 22.26
CA ASN A 563 41.00 53.97 22.63
C ASN A 563 40.68 54.99 21.55
N ASN A 564 41.17 54.81 20.32
CA ASN A 564 41.08 55.87 19.31
C ASN A 564 40.28 55.45 18.09
N SER A 565 40.28 54.17 17.73
CA SER A 565 39.53 53.66 16.57
C SER A 565 39.13 52.22 16.78
N ILE A 566 38.14 51.78 16.00
CA ILE A 566 37.77 50.39 15.80
C ILE A 566 37.85 50.05 14.32
N LEU A 567 38.45 48.92 13.98
CA LEU A 567 38.39 48.34 12.66
C LEU A 567 37.16 47.46 12.58
N LEU A 568 36.30 47.67 11.59
CA LEU A 568 35.20 46.77 11.27
C LEU A 568 35.63 45.90 10.09
N ASN A 569 35.43 44.60 10.22
CA ASN A 569 35.78 43.61 9.20
C ASN A 569 34.52 42.83 8.78
N ASN A 570 34.45 42.47 7.51
CA ASN A 570 33.33 41.78 6.87
C ASN A 570 31.98 42.51 7.03
N VAL A 571 31.96 43.82 6.79
CA VAL A 571 30.73 44.61 6.67
C VAL A 571 30.03 44.24 5.37
N ASP A 572 28.82 43.69 5.48
CA ASP A 572 27.99 43.36 4.32
C ASP A 572 27.68 44.61 3.47
N THR A 573 27.81 44.47 2.15
CA THR A 573 27.45 45.48 1.14
C THR A 573 25.99 45.95 1.21
N SER A 574 25.11 45.19 1.86
CA SER A 574 23.71 45.56 2.08
C SER A 574 23.53 46.63 3.17
N VAL A 575 24.55 46.86 4.01
CA VAL A 575 24.53 47.88 5.06
C VAL A 575 24.54 49.28 4.44
N SER A 576 23.54 50.08 4.78
CA SER A 576 23.32 51.44 4.31
C SER A 576 23.84 52.51 5.27
N GLU A 577 23.85 52.21 6.57
CA GLU A 577 24.27 53.15 7.63
C GLU A 577 24.82 52.37 8.84
N ILE A 578 25.94 52.81 9.38
CA ILE A 578 26.48 52.38 10.67
C ILE A 578 26.35 53.52 11.68
N VAL A 579 25.71 53.27 12.81
CA VAL A 579 25.43 54.30 13.82
C VAL A 579 25.96 53.88 15.18
N ILE A 580 26.65 54.79 15.86
CA ILE A 580 27.08 54.60 17.25
C ILE A 580 26.12 55.37 18.17
N TYR A 581 25.60 54.68 19.17
CA TYR A 581 24.73 55.22 20.21
C TYR A 581 25.40 55.19 21.58
N ASN A 582 25.11 56.19 22.41
CA ASN A 582 25.39 56.10 23.85
C ASN A 582 24.33 55.25 24.58
N MET A 583 24.53 55.01 25.88
CA MET A 583 23.59 54.22 26.70
C MET A 583 22.18 54.81 26.82
N SER A 584 21.99 56.08 26.51
CA SER A 584 20.67 56.73 26.45
C SER A 584 20.03 56.64 25.06
N SER A 585 20.57 55.80 24.17
CA SER A 585 20.13 55.63 22.77
C SER A 585 20.19 56.92 21.94
N GLN A 586 21.05 57.87 22.31
CA GLN A 586 21.31 59.05 21.47
C GLN A 586 22.39 58.72 20.45
N LYS A 587 22.16 59.05 19.17
CA LYS A 587 23.16 58.91 18.10
C LYS A 587 24.33 59.86 18.38
N VAL A 588 25.52 59.30 18.59
CA VAL A 588 26.76 60.07 18.82
C VAL A 588 27.67 60.08 17.59
N LYS A 589 27.51 59.11 16.68
CA LYS A 589 28.22 59.08 15.39
C LYS A 589 27.40 58.30 14.35
N SER A 590 27.46 58.69 13.08
CA SER A 590 26.88 57.93 11.96
C SER A 590 27.87 57.93 10.79
N ILE A 591 27.96 56.80 10.10
CA ILE A 591 28.88 56.52 9.00
C ILE A 591 28.09 55.82 7.89
N ILE A 592 28.28 56.26 6.64
CA ILE A 592 27.76 55.55 5.46
C ILE A 592 28.93 54.72 4.92
N PRO A 593 28.85 53.37 4.95
CA PRO A 593 29.93 52.52 4.45
C PRO A 593 30.11 52.67 2.94
N GLY A 594 31.35 52.57 2.48
CA GLY A 594 31.69 52.49 1.05
C GLY A 594 31.47 51.07 0.49
N LYS A 595 32.04 50.77 -0.67
CA LYS A 595 32.01 49.41 -1.25
C LYS A 595 33.01 48.43 -0.60
N GLU A 596 33.76 48.88 0.40
CA GLU A 596 34.78 48.07 1.07
C GLU A 596 34.15 47.28 2.21
N SER A 597 34.47 45.99 2.29
CA SER A 597 34.02 45.08 3.36
C SER A 597 34.77 45.31 4.68
N THR A 598 35.82 46.13 4.70
CA THR A 598 36.65 46.37 5.88
C THR A 598 37.04 47.84 5.94
N PHE A 599 36.78 48.52 7.07
CA PHE A 599 37.20 49.92 7.25
C PHE A 599 37.25 50.33 8.73
N SER A 600 38.02 51.38 9.02
CA SER A 600 38.24 51.88 10.38
C SER A 600 37.30 53.04 10.72
N ILE A 601 36.72 53.00 11.92
CA ILE A 601 35.93 54.09 12.51
C ILE A 601 36.75 54.71 13.64
N ASP A 602 37.09 55.99 13.48
CA ASP A 602 37.66 56.81 14.56
C ASP A 602 36.62 57.05 15.66
N ILE A 603 36.99 56.81 16.91
CA ILE A 603 36.18 57.02 18.11
C ILE A 603 36.88 57.91 19.16
N THR A 604 37.96 58.59 18.78
CA THR A 604 38.79 59.41 19.69
C THR A 604 37.96 60.48 20.40
N SER A 605 36.95 61.04 19.72
CA SER A 605 36.06 62.07 20.27
C SER A 605 34.99 61.56 21.25
N LEU A 606 34.82 60.24 21.37
CA LEU A 606 33.86 59.66 22.31
C LEU A 606 34.43 59.71 23.74
N MET A 607 33.60 60.09 24.71
CA MET A 607 33.98 59.99 26.12
C MET A 607 34.13 58.53 26.53
N LYS A 608 34.97 58.25 27.52
CA LYS A 608 35.13 56.90 28.10
C LYS A 608 33.80 56.37 28.58
N GLY A 609 33.44 55.14 28.22
CA GLY A 609 32.15 54.56 28.57
C GLY A 609 31.64 53.50 27.59
N LEU A 610 30.40 53.08 27.80
CA LEU A 610 29.73 52.04 27.01
C LEU A 610 28.85 52.66 25.91
N TYR A 611 28.92 52.06 24.72
CA TYR A 611 28.20 52.46 23.51
C TYR A 611 27.66 51.22 22.78
N PHE A 612 26.81 51.45 21.78
CA PHE A 612 26.36 50.41 20.86
C PHE A 612 26.61 50.82 19.40
N ILE A 613 27.11 49.91 18.59
CA ILE A 613 27.23 50.03 17.14
C ILE A 613 26.01 49.35 16.53
N GLU A 614 25.28 50.07 15.68
CA GLU A 614 24.11 49.57 14.95
C GLU A 614 24.40 49.56 13.45
N LEU A 615 24.28 48.41 12.80
CA LEU A 615 24.32 48.25 11.35
C LEU A 615 22.88 48.26 10.82
N ARG A 616 22.59 49.14 9.88
CA ARG A 616 21.27 49.26 9.23
C ARG A 616 21.42 48.87 7.77
N SER A 617 20.56 47.99 7.29
CA SER A 617 20.52 47.57 5.88
C SER A 617 19.46 48.33 5.08
N TRP A 618 19.66 48.44 3.76
CA TRP A 618 18.61 48.91 2.82
C TRP A 618 17.34 48.04 2.88
N LYS A 619 17.46 46.79 3.32
CA LYS A 619 16.34 45.86 3.55
C LYS A 619 15.61 46.07 4.88
N LYS A 620 15.93 47.13 5.64
CA LYS A 620 15.39 47.46 6.99
C LYS A 620 15.76 46.49 8.11
N GLU A 621 16.72 45.59 7.88
CA GLU A 621 17.32 44.77 8.94
C GLU A 621 18.26 45.62 9.81
N ILE A 622 18.26 45.35 11.12
CA ILE A 622 19.05 46.08 12.12
C ILE A 622 19.82 45.06 12.98
N LYS A 623 21.16 45.17 13.01
CA LYS A 623 22.04 44.40 13.91
C LYS A 623 22.76 45.35 14.89
N ARG A 624 22.87 44.99 16.17
CA ARG A 624 23.49 45.83 17.22
C ARG A 624 24.61 45.10 17.96
N TYR A 625 25.70 45.82 18.22
CA TYR A 625 26.92 45.33 18.85
C TYR A 625 27.38 46.28 19.95
N LYS A 626 28.11 45.78 20.95
CA LYS A 626 28.50 46.53 22.16
C LYS A 626 29.90 47.13 22.03
N LEU A 627 30.07 48.45 22.07
CA LEU A 627 31.39 49.10 22.03
C LEU A 627 31.79 49.70 23.39
N ILE A 628 32.99 49.41 23.88
CA ILE A 628 33.56 50.02 25.08
C ILE A 628 34.67 50.99 24.67
N LYS A 629 34.52 52.27 25.02
CA LYS A 629 35.56 53.29 24.87
C LYS A 629 36.35 53.42 26.18
N ASN A 630 37.64 53.18 26.12
CA ASN A 630 38.56 53.30 27.27
C ASN A 630 39.11 54.70 27.49
#